data_AF-A0A957S3N8-F1
#
_entry.id   AF-A0A957S3N8-F1
#
_cell.length_a   1.000
_cell.length_b   1.000
_cell.length_c   1.000
_cell.angle_alpha   90.00
_cell.angle_beta   90.00
_cell.angle_gamma   90.00
#
_symmetry.space_group_name_H-M   'P 1'
#
loop_
_entity.id
_entity.type
_entity.pdbx_description
1 polymer ?
#
loop_
_entity_poly.entity_id
_entity_poly.type
_entity_poly.pdbx_seq_one_letter_code
_entity_poly.pdbx_strand_id
1 'polypeptide(L)'
;MAHTWRDRTQGEPLHISLAAGTLTVSFGGRSNLSFDGEGRLVGAWFDGLTYRRALDNRVLLKWVDPAQPGLRHRRFLDDAERRAVLTRAYAAAAQIQAGLATGTVDPGDTDAAFVARVEAHLGDVAGWDWARLEAEHARFHAVYKPISILP
;
A
#
# COMPACT_ATOMS: atom_id res chain seq x y z
N MET A 1 7.91 13.76 7.22
CA MET A 1 7.58 14.96 6.44
C MET A 1 6.89 14.51 5.15
N ALA A 2 5.88 15.22 4.68
CA ALA A 2 5.17 14.90 3.44
C ALA A 2 5.57 15.88 2.34
N HIS A 3 5.76 15.38 1.13
CA HIS A 3 6.17 16.14 -0.05
C HIS A 3 5.14 15.93 -1.16
N THR A 4 4.92 16.97 -1.96
CA THR A 4 4.03 16.90 -3.12
C THR A 4 4.87 16.84 -4.38
N TRP A 5 4.77 15.73 -5.09
CA TRP A 5 5.41 15.46 -6.36
C TRP A 5 4.39 15.58 -7.49
N ARG A 6 4.87 15.68 -8.73
CA ARG A 6 4.01 15.77 -9.92
C ARG A 6 4.12 14.50 -10.73
N ASP A 7 3.00 13.87 -11.04
CA ASP A 7 2.93 12.80 -12.03
C ASP A 7 2.48 13.42 -13.36
N ARG A 8 3.40 13.51 -14.32
CA ARG A 8 3.17 14.09 -15.66
C ARG A 8 2.23 13.25 -16.53
N THR A 9 1.92 12.02 -16.12
CA THR A 9 1.02 11.12 -16.85
C THR A 9 -0.42 11.19 -16.36
N GLN A 10 -0.63 11.52 -15.07
CA GLN A 10 -1.96 11.49 -14.46
C GLN A 10 -2.50 12.88 -14.08
N GLY A 11 -1.69 13.94 -14.17
CA GLY A 11 -2.12 15.32 -13.98
C GLY A 11 -2.46 15.72 -12.53
N GLU A 12 -2.70 14.75 -11.66
CA GLU A 12 -2.95 14.94 -10.24
C GLU A 12 -1.66 14.95 -9.38
N PRO A 13 -1.65 15.67 -8.25
CA PRO A 13 -0.51 15.67 -7.34
C PRO A 13 -0.34 14.31 -6.66
N LEU A 14 0.91 13.88 -6.56
CA LEU A 14 1.34 12.68 -5.84
C LEU A 14 1.92 13.11 -4.50
N HIS A 15 1.26 12.79 -3.40
CA HIS A 15 1.80 13.08 -2.06
C HIS A 15 2.59 11.89 -1.55
N ILE A 16 3.86 12.12 -1.23
CA ILE A 16 4.78 11.12 -0.70
C ILE A 16 5.15 11.47 0.73
N SER A 17 5.14 10.50 1.62
CA SER A 17 5.67 10.68 2.96
C SER A 17 6.44 9.45 3.43
N LEU A 18 7.50 9.72 4.18
CA LEU A 18 8.23 8.73 4.97
C LEU A 18 8.09 9.12 6.44
N ALA A 19 7.40 8.30 7.21
CA ALA A 19 7.19 8.50 8.64
C ALA A 19 7.23 7.16 9.37
N ALA A 20 8.02 7.07 10.45
CA ALA A 20 8.17 5.86 11.26
C ALA A 20 8.45 4.58 10.43
N GLY A 21 9.30 4.68 9.40
CA GLY A 21 9.64 3.55 8.52
C GLY A 21 8.49 3.11 7.60
N THR A 22 7.44 3.91 7.45
CA THR A 22 6.34 3.65 6.52
C THR A 22 6.45 4.60 5.33
N LEU A 23 6.44 4.04 4.12
CA LEU A 23 6.23 4.80 2.89
C LEU A 23 4.72 4.93 2.66
N THR A 24 4.23 6.16 2.58
CA THR A 24 2.84 6.44 2.19
C THR A 24 2.81 7.27 0.92
N VAL A 25 1.98 6.82 -0.02
CA VAL A 25 1.80 7.37 -1.36
C VAL A 25 0.31 7.67 -1.56
N SER A 26 -0.04 8.93 -1.76
CA SER A 26 -1.43 9.35 -2.01
C SER A 26 -1.56 10.03 -3.37
N PHE A 27 -2.46 9.51 -4.20
CA PHE A 27 -2.76 9.99 -5.55
C PHE A 27 -4.01 10.87 -5.49
N GLY A 28 -3.86 12.17 -5.24
CA GLY A 28 -4.92 13.18 -5.47
C GLY A 28 -6.35 12.88 -5.00
N GLY A 29 -6.57 12.08 -3.95
CA GLY A 29 -7.93 11.68 -3.51
C GLY A 29 -8.54 10.48 -4.25
N ARG A 30 -7.80 9.84 -5.17
CA ARG A 30 -8.18 8.58 -5.86
C ARG A 30 -7.72 7.33 -5.13
N SER A 31 -6.50 7.35 -4.60
CA SER A 31 -5.98 6.23 -3.82
C SER A 31 -4.91 6.66 -2.83
N ASN A 32 -4.74 5.85 -1.78
CA ASN A 32 -3.68 6.02 -0.79
C ASN A 32 -3.10 4.66 -0.43
N LEU A 33 -1.79 4.50 -0.49
CA LEU A 33 -1.08 3.24 -0.24
C LEU A 33 -0.06 3.47 0.87
N SER A 34 0.02 2.54 1.82
CA SER A 34 1.04 2.54 2.86
C SER A 34 1.79 1.22 2.89
N PHE A 35 3.11 1.27 2.82
CA PHE A 35 4.02 0.13 2.89
C PHE A 35 4.90 0.26 4.12
N ASP A 36 5.14 -0.85 4.83
CA ASP A 36 6.11 -0.88 5.93
C ASP A 36 7.55 -0.80 5.41
N GLY A 37 8.52 -0.78 6.34
CA GLY A 37 9.94 -0.66 6.00
C GLY A 37 10.54 -1.90 5.33
N GLU A 38 9.79 -3.01 5.25
CA GLU A 38 10.19 -4.17 4.43
C GLU A 38 9.58 -4.11 3.03
N GLY A 39 8.74 -3.12 2.72
CA GLY A 39 8.03 -2.99 1.44
C GLY A 39 6.69 -3.72 1.39
N ARG A 40 6.16 -4.18 2.53
CA ARG A 40 4.89 -4.89 2.59
C ARG A 40 3.72 -3.90 2.70
N LEU A 41 2.69 -4.05 1.88
CA LEU A 41 1.44 -3.27 2.00
C LEU A 41 0.74 -3.36 3.37
N VAL A 42 0.82 -2.32 4.19
CA VAL A 42 0.11 -2.25 5.48
C VAL A 42 -1.36 -1.85 5.29
N GLY A 43 -1.64 -0.96 4.33
CA GLY A 43 -2.99 -0.52 4.04
C GLY A 43 -3.11 0.15 2.69
N ALA A 44 -4.32 0.10 2.15
CA ALA A 44 -4.69 0.82 0.95
C ALA A 44 -6.05 1.48 1.13
N TRP A 45 -6.27 2.57 0.43
CA TRP A 45 -7.59 3.14 0.19
C TRP A 45 -7.76 3.28 -1.32
N PHE A 46 -8.83 2.70 -1.83
CA PHE A 46 -9.21 2.80 -3.24
C PHE A 46 -10.70 3.11 -3.31
N ASP A 47 -11.07 4.15 -4.05
CA ASP A 47 -12.47 4.36 -4.47
C ASP A 47 -13.47 4.35 -3.29
N GLY A 48 -13.11 4.97 -2.16
CA GLY A 48 -13.96 5.00 -0.95
C GLY A 48 -13.81 3.80 0.00
N LEU A 49 -13.09 2.76 -0.42
CA LEU A 49 -12.92 1.51 0.32
C LEU A 49 -11.55 1.45 1.00
N THR A 50 -11.54 1.11 2.29
CA THR A 50 -10.30 0.97 3.06
C THR A 50 -9.93 -0.50 3.20
N TYR A 51 -8.71 -0.84 2.82
CA TYR A 51 -8.11 -2.17 2.92
C TYR A 51 -6.98 -2.14 3.94
N ARG A 52 -6.95 -3.13 4.82
CA ARG A 52 -5.88 -3.32 5.81
C ARG A 52 -5.36 -4.73 5.71
N ARG A 53 -4.08 -4.90 5.43
CA ARG A 53 -3.46 -6.23 5.43
C ARG A 53 -2.99 -6.55 6.84
N ALA A 54 -3.28 -7.77 7.28
CA ALA A 54 -2.71 -8.36 8.48
C ALA A 54 -1.32 -8.95 8.18
N LEU A 55 -0.62 -9.38 9.22
CA LEU A 55 0.68 -10.06 9.11
C LEU A 55 0.55 -11.45 8.49
N ASP A 56 -0.61 -12.10 8.65
CA ASP A 56 -0.91 -13.39 8.01
C ASP A 56 -1.46 -13.22 6.59
N ASN A 57 -1.11 -12.13 5.90
CA ASN A 57 -1.57 -11.76 4.57
C ASN A 57 -3.09 -11.61 4.38
N ARG A 58 -3.96 -11.85 5.37
CA ARG A 58 -5.40 -11.59 5.23
C ARG A 58 -5.65 -10.09 5.03
N VAL A 59 -6.64 -9.75 4.20
CA VAL A 59 -7.02 -8.35 3.95
C VAL A 59 -8.42 -8.09 4.49
N LEU A 60 -8.51 -7.14 5.42
CA LEU A 60 -9.77 -6.62 5.92
C LEU A 60 -10.21 -5.44 5.06
N LEU A 61 -11.36 -5.56 4.42
CA LEU A 61 -12.06 -4.47 3.76
C LEU A 61 -12.99 -3.76 4.77
N LYS A 62 -13.01 -2.43 4.76
CA LYS A 62 -13.86 -1.57 5.59
C LYS A 62 -14.49 -0.45 4.74
N TRP A 63 -15.76 -0.19 4.96
CA TRP A 63 -16.50 0.90 4.30
C TRP A 63 -17.61 1.45 5.19
N VAL A 64 -18.13 2.63 4.84
CA VAL A 64 -19.31 3.24 5.47
C VAL A 64 -20.50 3.00 4.55
N ASP A 65 -21.65 2.62 5.10
CA ASP A 65 -22.89 2.47 4.34
C ASP A 65 -23.32 3.84 3.77
N PRO A 66 -23.42 4.01 2.44
CA PRO A 66 -23.91 5.25 1.84
C PRO A 66 -25.37 5.55 2.20
N ALA A 67 -26.19 4.52 2.44
CA ALA A 67 -27.60 4.66 2.79
C ALA A 67 -27.81 4.95 4.29
N GLN A 68 -26.83 4.64 5.13
CA GLN A 68 -26.90 4.83 6.58
C GLN A 68 -25.61 5.48 7.12
N PRO A 69 -25.49 6.81 7.00
CA PRO A 69 -24.30 7.54 7.47
C PRO A 69 -23.97 7.20 8.93
N GLY A 70 -22.77 6.68 9.17
CA GLY A 70 -22.29 6.26 10.49
C GLY A 70 -22.23 4.74 10.69
N LEU A 71 -22.97 3.95 9.90
CA LEU A 71 -22.87 2.50 9.92
C LEU A 71 -21.60 2.05 9.19
N ARG A 72 -20.73 1.33 9.89
CA ARG A 72 -19.44 0.83 9.38
C ARG A 72 -19.52 -0.66 9.14
N HIS A 73 -19.20 -1.08 7.93
CA HIS A 73 -19.09 -2.49 7.57
C HIS A 73 -17.63 -2.91 7.49
N ARG A 74 -17.39 -4.20 7.73
CA ARG A 74 -16.08 -4.83 7.53
C ARG A 74 -16.24 -6.31 7.17
N ARG A 75 -15.37 -6.81 6.30
CA ARG A 75 -15.22 -8.26 6.05
C ARG A 75 -13.80 -8.58 5.60
N PHE A 76 -13.38 -9.81 5.80
CA PHE A 76 -12.18 -10.30 5.12
C PHE A 76 -12.50 -10.54 3.65
N LEU A 77 -11.52 -10.24 2.80
CA LEU A 77 -11.54 -10.59 1.39
C LEU A 77 -11.32 -12.09 1.21
N ASP A 78 -11.90 -12.65 0.15
CA ASP A 78 -11.49 -13.96 -0.35
C ASP A 78 -10.14 -13.89 -1.10
N ASP A 79 -9.64 -15.03 -1.57
CA ASP A 79 -8.33 -15.11 -2.22
C ASP A 79 -8.27 -14.37 -3.57
N ALA A 80 -9.36 -14.38 -4.35
CA ALA A 80 -9.39 -13.70 -5.64
C ALA A 80 -9.38 -12.18 -5.44
N GLU A 81 -10.19 -11.70 -4.50
CA GLU A 81 -10.25 -10.29 -4.11
C GLU A 81 -8.94 -9.82 -3.48
N ARG A 82 -8.36 -10.61 -2.57
CA ARG A 82 -7.07 -10.33 -1.95
C ARG A 82 -6.00 -10.17 -3.02
N ARG A 83 -5.89 -11.12 -3.94
CA ARG A 83 -4.91 -11.08 -5.03
C ARG A 83 -5.10 -9.83 -5.89
N ALA A 84 -6.33 -9.52 -6.28
CA ALA A 84 -6.61 -8.33 -7.09
C ALA A 84 -6.16 -7.03 -6.40
N VAL A 85 -6.50 -6.84 -5.12
CA VAL A 85 -6.13 -5.63 -4.36
C VAL A 85 -4.62 -5.52 -4.18
N LEU A 86 -3.94 -6.62 -3.82
CA LEU A 86 -2.49 -6.61 -3.63
C LEU A 86 -1.78 -6.35 -4.95
N THR A 87 -2.14 -7.05 -6.03
CA THR A 87 -1.57 -6.79 -7.36
C THR A 87 -1.78 -5.35 -7.81
N ARG A 88 -2.97 -4.77 -7.60
CA ARG A 88 -3.23 -3.35 -7.90
C ARG A 88 -2.30 -2.42 -7.13
N ALA A 89 -2.11 -2.65 -5.83
CA ALA A 89 -1.27 -1.80 -4.98
C ALA A 89 0.22 -1.86 -5.38
N TYR A 90 0.75 -3.06 -5.62
CA TYR A 90 2.14 -3.24 -6.05
C TYR A 90 2.40 -2.73 -7.46
N ALA A 91 1.44 -2.88 -8.38
CA ALA A 91 1.52 -2.28 -9.71
C ALA A 91 1.59 -0.75 -9.65
N ALA A 92 0.79 -0.11 -8.78
CA ALA A 92 0.84 1.33 -8.59
C ALA A 92 2.19 1.82 -8.02
N ALA A 93 2.78 1.08 -7.07
CA ALA A 93 4.12 1.40 -6.57
C ALA A 93 5.19 1.24 -7.67
N ALA A 94 5.12 0.18 -8.47
CA ALA A 94 6.02 -0.04 -9.60
C ALA A 94 5.93 1.07 -10.65
N GLN A 95 4.72 1.60 -10.90
CA GLN A 95 4.52 2.75 -11.81
C GLN A 95 5.24 4.01 -11.31
N ILE A 96 5.25 4.26 -9.99
CA ILE A 96 5.96 5.42 -9.42
C ILE A 96 7.46 5.23 -9.57
N GLN A 97 7.97 4.05 -9.26
CA GLN A 97 9.40 3.76 -9.39
C GLN A 97 9.88 3.91 -10.84
N ALA A 98 9.12 3.35 -11.80
CA ALA A 98 9.41 3.54 -13.22
C ALA A 98 9.29 5.02 -13.62
N GLY A 99 8.32 5.73 -13.07
CA GLY A 99 8.11 7.14 -13.33
C GLY A 99 9.26 8.04 -12.84
N LEU A 100 9.85 7.71 -11.68
CA LEU A 100 11.07 8.38 -11.20
C LEU A 100 12.25 8.11 -12.15
N ALA A 101 12.46 6.86 -12.54
CA ALA A 101 13.56 6.47 -13.43
C ALA A 101 13.45 7.11 -14.84
N THR A 102 12.23 7.37 -15.31
CA THR A 102 11.96 7.95 -16.63
C THR A 102 11.69 9.46 -16.60
N GLY A 103 11.63 10.06 -15.41
CA GLY A 103 11.33 11.49 -15.23
C GLY A 103 9.87 11.89 -15.49
N THR A 104 8.94 10.93 -15.54
CA THR A 104 7.50 11.23 -15.59
C THR A 104 6.93 11.56 -14.22
N VAL A 105 7.54 11.05 -13.15
CA VAL A 105 7.32 11.51 -11.77
C VAL A 105 8.42 12.49 -11.42
N ASP A 106 8.03 13.70 -11.06
CA ASP A 106 8.91 14.82 -10.77
C ASP A 106 8.84 15.18 -9.28
N PRO A 107 9.91 14.93 -8.51
CA PRO A 107 9.99 15.29 -7.09
C PRO A 107 10.00 16.81 -6.81
N GLY A 108 10.17 17.65 -7.83
CA GLY A 108 10.31 19.10 -7.70
C GLY A 108 11.52 19.48 -6.82
N ASP A 109 11.33 20.42 -5.90
CA ASP A 109 12.37 20.91 -4.98
C ASP A 109 12.58 20.00 -3.75
N THR A 110 12.12 18.75 -3.82
CA THR A 110 12.30 17.80 -2.71
C THR A 110 13.79 17.47 -2.54
N ASP A 111 14.27 17.51 -1.30
CA ASP A 111 15.65 17.15 -0.94
C ASP A 111 16.09 15.81 -1.54
N ALA A 112 17.27 15.77 -2.16
CA ALA A 112 17.77 14.59 -2.87
C ALA A 112 17.95 13.38 -1.94
N ALA A 113 18.33 13.59 -0.68
CA ALA A 113 18.44 12.49 0.29
C ALA A 113 17.06 11.96 0.73
N PHE A 114 16.01 12.77 0.68
CA PHE A 114 14.64 12.28 0.81
C PHE A 114 14.22 11.44 -0.41
N VAL A 115 14.48 11.92 -1.64
CA VAL A 115 14.16 11.18 -2.87
C VAL A 115 14.85 9.81 -2.89
N ALA A 116 16.14 9.75 -2.61
CA ALA A 116 16.90 8.49 -2.56
C ALA A 116 16.34 7.49 -1.52
N ARG A 117 15.82 7.97 -0.38
CA ARG A 117 15.16 7.10 0.61
C ARG A 117 13.82 6.56 0.12
N VAL A 118 13.06 7.36 -0.63
CA VAL A 118 11.82 6.89 -1.24
C VAL A 118 12.14 5.84 -2.31
N GLU A 119 13.14 6.07 -3.15
CA GLU A 119 13.60 5.09 -4.15
C GLU A 119 14.05 3.78 -3.51
N ALA A 120 14.78 3.84 -2.40
CA ALA A 120 15.17 2.65 -1.64
C ALA A 120 13.93 1.87 -1.14
N HIS A 121 12.95 2.55 -0.52
CA HIS A 121 11.71 1.89 -0.09
C HIS A 121 10.91 1.33 -1.27
N LEU A 122 10.85 2.02 -2.41
CA LEU A 122 10.21 1.50 -3.61
C LEU A 122 10.94 0.25 -4.14
N GLY A 123 12.28 0.21 -4.04
CA GLY A 123 13.08 -0.97 -4.31
C GLY A 123 12.71 -2.16 -3.41
N ASP A 124 12.52 -1.93 -2.11
CA ASP A 124 12.04 -2.96 -1.18
C ASP A 124 10.63 -3.44 -1.56
N VAL A 125 9.72 -2.51 -1.88
CA VAL A 125 8.35 -2.80 -2.35
C VAL A 125 8.36 -3.65 -3.64
N ALA A 126 9.25 -3.35 -4.58
CA ALA A 126 9.37 -4.09 -5.84
C ALA A 126 9.81 -5.55 -5.66
N GLY A 127 10.40 -5.89 -4.52
CA GLY A 127 10.75 -7.26 -4.16
C GLY A 127 9.54 -8.14 -3.79
N TRP A 128 8.34 -7.58 -3.69
CA TRP A 128 7.14 -8.30 -3.27
C TRP A 128 6.16 -8.51 -4.42
N ASP A 129 5.67 -9.74 -4.50
CA ASP A 129 4.59 -10.16 -5.37
C ASP A 129 3.62 -11.09 -4.62
N TRP A 130 2.61 -11.57 -5.34
CA TRP A 130 1.64 -12.51 -4.78
C TRP A 130 2.30 -13.77 -4.20
N ALA A 131 3.23 -14.39 -4.94
CA ALA A 131 3.84 -15.65 -4.52
C ALA A 131 4.67 -15.48 -3.24
N ARG A 132 5.42 -14.38 -3.12
CA ARG A 132 6.21 -14.07 -1.94
C ARG A 132 5.35 -13.75 -0.73
N LEU A 133 4.23 -13.04 -0.91
CA LEU A 133 3.27 -12.75 0.17
C LEU A 133 2.60 -14.04 0.67
N GLU A 134 2.27 -14.98 -0.21
CA GLU A 134 1.74 -16.29 0.17
C GLU A 134 2.80 -17.16 0.88
N ALA A 135 4.05 -17.10 0.42
CA ALA A 135 5.15 -17.78 1.10
C ALA A 135 5.39 -17.20 2.50
N GLU A 136 5.27 -15.87 2.67
CA GLU A 136 5.32 -15.22 3.98
C GLU A 136 4.16 -15.65 4.87
N HIS A 137 2.94 -15.70 4.34
CA HIS A 137 1.77 -16.24 5.05
C HIS A 137 2.01 -17.66 5.58
N ALA A 138 2.52 -18.56 4.73
CA ALA A 138 2.84 -19.92 5.13
C ALA A 138 3.91 -19.97 6.23
N ARG A 139 4.96 -19.13 6.13
CA ARG A 139 6.00 -19.00 7.17
C ARG A 139 5.43 -18.46 8.47
N PHE A 140 4.54 -17.48 8.41
CA PHE A 140 3.88 -16.92 9.59
C PHE A 140 3.12 -18.02 10.34
N HIS A 141 2.33 -18.85 9.64
CA HIS A 141 1.58 -19.94 10.26
C HIS A 141 2.43 -21.13 10.73
N ALA A 142 3.63 -21.31 10.17
CA ALA A 142 4.58 -22.31 10.68
C ALA A 142 5.08 -21.96 12.09
N VAL A 143 5.17 -20.67 12.42
CA VAL A 143 5.64 -20.18 13.73
C VAL A 143 4.47 -19.84 14.65
N TYR A 144 3.48 -19.12 14.14
CA TYR A 144 2.32 -18.64 14.89
C TYR A 144 1.11 -19.55 14.67
N LYS A 145 0.89 -20.44 15.62
CA LYS A 145 -0.34 -21.23 15.67
C LYS A 145 -1.48 -20.36 16.19
N PRO A 146 -2.65 -20.33 15.54
CA PRO A 146 -3.81 -19.60 16.04
C PRO A 146 -4.13 -20.05 17.47
N ILE A 147 -4.09 -19.11 18.42
CA ILE A 147 -4.59 -19.33 19.78
C ILE A 147 -6.07 -19.00 19.75
N SER A 148 -6.94 -19.99 19.95
CA SER A 148 -8.37 -19.73 20.15
C SER A 148 -8.54 -19.15 21.55
N ILE A 149 -8.72 -17.83 21.63
CA ILE A 149 -8.90 -17.12 22.92
C ILE A 149 -10.38 -16.95 23.29
N LEU A 150 -11.30 -17.49 22.49
CA LEU A 150 -12.73 -17.52 22.80
C LEU A 150 -13.30 -18.90 22.44
N PRO A 151 -14.16 -19.48 23.31
CA PRO A 151 -14.95 -20.67 23.00
C PRO A 151 -16.02 -20.39 21.95
#